data_AF-A0A9E7PMI1-F1
#
_entry.id   AF-A0A9E7PMI1-F1
#
_cell.length_a   1.000
_cell.length_b   1.000
_cell.length_c   1.000
_cell.angle_alpha   90.00
_cell.angle_beta   90.00
_cell.angle_gamma   90.00
#
_symmetry.space_group_name_H-M   'P 1'
#
loop_
_entity.id
_entity.type
_entity.pdbx_description
1 polymer ?
#
loop_
_entity_poly.entity_id
_entity_poly.type
_entity_poly.pdbx_seq_one_letter_code
_entity_poly.pdbx_strand_id
1 'polypeptide(L)'
;MIFETADLSKNYISVSDEVERYIKDRRCDFRVCTSCGGPIILSTMVKPAKSSDLEIPVGDYTLYISIYQARYIDRIDMNMIPKYSDYF
;
A
#
# COMPACT_ATOMS: atom_id res chain seq x y z
N MET A 1 29.58 19.91 -6.02
CA MET A 1 28.21 19.53 -6.42
C MET A 1 27.62 18.83 -5.23
N ILE A 2 26.63 19.46 -4.61
CA ILE A 2 26.12 19.10 -3.28
C ILE A 2 25.31 17.80 -3.46
N PHE A 3 25.62 16.76 -2.70
CA PHE A 3 24.73 15.59 -2.60
C PHE A 3 23.45 16.09 -1.94
N GLU A 4 22.38 16.10 -2.73
CA GLU A 4 21.04 16.47 -2.32
C GLU A 4 20.64 15.59 -1.12
N THR A 5 20.11 16.25 -0.09
CA THR A 5 19.73 15.67 1.19
C THR A 5 18.94 14.38 0.99
N ALA A 6 19.52 13.24 1.35
CA ALA A 6 18.74 12.04 1.57
C ALA A 6 17.75 12.36 2.68
N ASP A 7 16.47 12.49 2.30
CA ASP A 7 15.35 12.68 3.20
C ASP A 7 15.30 11.49 4.18
N LEU A 8 15.82 11.72 5.38
CA LEU A 8 15.88 10.79 6.50
C LEU A 8 14.50 10.50 7.13
N SER A 9 13.38 10.85 6.48
CA SER A 9 12.02 10.66 7.01
C SER A 9 11.16 9.59 6.31
N LYS A 10 11.62 9.00 5.20
CA LYS A 10 10.90 7.89 4.56
C LYS A 10 11.21 6.58 5.25
N ASN A 11 10.31 6.10 6.11
CA ASN A 11 10.16 4.66 6.32
C ASN A 11 9.94 4.04 4.94
N TYR A 12 10.96 3.37 4.41
CA TYR A 12 10.91 2.79 3.07
C TYR A 12 10.05 1.52 3.16
N ILE A 13 8.74 1.67 2.99
CA ILE A 13 7.82 0.56 2.98
C ILE A 13 8.05 -0.22 1.70
N SER A 14 8.56 -1.44 1.83
CA SER A 14 8.75 -2.33 0.69
C SER A 14 7.42 -2.93 0.24
N VAL A 15 7.17 -2.98 -1.07
CA VAL A 15 6.04 -3.70 -1.66
C VAL A 15 6.60 -4.91 -2.39
N SER A 16 6.03 -6.10 -2.18
CA SER A 16 6.51 -7.30 -2.87
C SER A 16 6.09 -7.29 -4.35
N ASP A 17 6.91 -7.90 -5.21
CA ASP A 17 6.62 -8.03 -6.64
C ASP A 17 5.26 -8.67 -6.91
N GLU A 18 4.81 -9.60 -6.06
CA GLU A 18 3.51 -10.24 -6.20
C GLU A 18 2.37 -9.26 -5.93
N VAL A 19 2.51 -8.39 -4.94
CA VAL A 19 1.51 -7.33 -4.66
C VAL A 19 1.51 -6.31 -5.79
N GLU A 20 2.67 -5.93 -6.33
CA GLU A 20 2.71 -5.05 -7.49
C GLU A 20 1.99 -5.64 -8.70
N ARG A 21 2.23 -6.93 -8.99
CA ARG A 21 1.53 -7.65 -10.07
C ARG A 21 0.03 -7.70 -9.80
N TYR A 22 -0.38 -8.04 -8.59
CA TYR A 22 -1.78 -8.07 -8.19
C TYR A 22 -2.51 -6.74 -8.46
N ILE A 23 -1.87 -5.61 -8.10
CA ILE A 23 -2.43 -4.27 -8.33
C ILE A 23 -2.52 -3.98 -9.82
N LYS A 24 -1.44 -4.22 -10.58
CA LYS A 24 -1.38 -3.99 -12.03
C LYS A 24 -2.41 -4.83 -12.78
N ASP A 25 -2.62 -6.09 -12.39
CA ASP A 25 -3.58 -7.00 -13.01
C ASP A 25 -5.04 -6.58 -12.74
N ARG A 26 -5.34 -6.08 -11.53
CA ARG A 26 -6.69 -5.59 -11.18
C ARG A 26 -6.99 -4.18 -11.67
N ARG A 27 -5.96 -3.46 -12.13
CA ARG A 27 -6.11 -2.17 -12.81
C ARG A 27 -6.87 -1.10 -12.02
N CYS A 28 -6.67 -1.09 -10.70
CA CYS A 28 -7.26 -0.08 -9.82
C CYS A 28 -6.35 0.21 -8.62
N ASP A 29 -6.65 1.29 -7.92
CA ASP A 29 -5.93 1.68 -6.72
C ASP A 29 -6.36 0.87 -5.50
N PHE A 30 -5.45 0.77 -4.54
CA PHE A 30 -5.64 0.00 -3.32
C PHE A 30 -5.24 0.76 -2.08
N ARG A 31 -5.71 0.30 -0.93
CA ARG A 31 -5.42 0.89 0.37
C ARG A 31 -5.15 -0.16 1.43
N VAL A 32 -4.04 -0.01 2.14
CA VAL A 32 -3.77 -0.74 3.38
C VAL A 32 -4.76 -0.30 4.46
N CYS A 33 -5.50 -1.27 4.99
CA CYS A 33 -6.52 -1.14 6.01
C CYS A 33 -6.17 -2.07 7.18
N THR A 34 -6.87 -1.91 8.31
CA THR A 34 -6.72 -2.80 9.47
C THR A 34 -7.97 -3.65 9.63
N SER A 35 -7.78 -4.95 9.86
CA SER A 35 -8.83 -5.90 10.24
C SER A 35 -8.53 -6.52 11.61
N CYS A 36 -9.47 -7.28 12.18
CA CYS A 36 -9.22 -8.06 13.39
C CYS A 36 -8.10 -9.10 13.22
N GLY A 37 -7.79 -9.51 11.98
CA GLY A 37 -6.73 -10.46 11.65
C GLY A 37 -5.40 -9.81 11.26
N GLY A 38 -5.26 -8.48 11.38
CA GLY A 38 -4.07 -7.74 10.96
C GLY A 38 -4.29 -6.87 9.72
N PRO A 39 -3.21 -6.32 9.15
CA PRO A 39 -3.30 -5.43 7.98
C PRO A 39 -3.80 -6.18 6.76
N ILE A 40 -4.67 -5.51 5.99
CA ILE A 40 -5.21 -6.02 4.74
C ILE A 40 -5.16 -4.95 3.64
N ILE A 41 -5.20 -5.35 2.38
CA ILE A 41 -5.28 -4.44 1.23
C ILE A 41 -6.68 -4.56 0.62
N LEU A 42 -7.35 -3.42 0.44
CA LEU A 42 -8.68 -3.33 -0.18
C LEU A 42 -8.66 -2.32 -1.31
N SER A 43 -9.46 -2.54 -2.37
CA SER A 43 -9.62 -1.55 -3.44
C SER A 43 -10.13 -0.23 -2.87
N THR A 44 -9.69 0.89 -3.45
CA THR A 44 -10.18 2.23 -3.08
C THR A 44 -11.68 2.40 -3.36
N MET A 45 -12.28 1.56 -4.22
CA MET A 45 -13.73 1.49 -4.42
C MET A 45 -14.47 1.03 -3.16
N VAL A 46 -13.83 0.18 -2.33
CA VAL A 46 -14.38 -0.32 -1.06
C VAL A 46 -13.96 0.56 0.10
N LYS A 47 -12.69 0.97 0.13
CA LYS A 47 -12.12 1.87 1.15
C LYS A 47 -11.31 2.98 0.50
N PRO A 48 -11.93 4.14 0.24
CA PRO A 48 -11.25 5.28 -0.40
C PRO A 48 -10.00 5.73 0.36
N ALA A 49 -9.05 6.30 -0.38
CA ALA A 49 -7.89 6.98 0.18
C ALA A 49 -8.32 8.17 1.05
N LYS A 50 -7.48 8.51 2.04
CA LYS A 50 -7.63 9.71 2.86
C LYS A 50 -6.49 10.68 2.56
N SER A 51 -6.73 11.97 2.81
CA SER A 51 -5.71 13.02 2.69
C SER A 51 -4.48 12.80 3.59
N SER A 52 -4.62 11.98 4.63
CA SER A 52 -3.53 11.59 5.53
C SER A 52 -2.82 10.29 5.12
N ASP A 53 -3.14 9.72 3.97
CA ASP A 53 -2.47 8.51 3.49
C ASP A 53 -1.19 8.91 2.72
N LEU A 54 -0.13 8.13 2.91
CA LEU A 54 1.04 8.13 2.04
C LEU A 54 0.71 7.41 0.75
N GLU A 55 1.27 7.90 -0.35
CA GLU A 55 1.12 7.33 -1.68
C GLU A 55 2.34 6.48 -2.02
N ILE A 56 2.11 5.22 -2.36
CA ILE A 56 3.13 4.30 -2.88
C ILE A 56 2.79 4.03 -4.35
N PRO A 57 3.50 4.65 -5.31
CA PRO A 57 3.25 4.44 -6.74
C PRO A 57 3.54 2.98 -7.15
N VAL A 58 2.63 2.38 -7.93
CA VAL A 58 2.73 1.01 -8.47
C VAL A 58 2.31 1.03 -9.95
N GLY A 59 3.26 1.35 -10.83
CA GLY A 59 2.95 1.60 -12.24
C GLY A 59 2.01 2.81 -12.40
N ASP A 60 0.88 2.61 -13.08
CA ASP A 60 -0.16 3.64 -13.26
C ASP A 60 -1.17 3.70 -12.09
N TYR A 61 -0.98 2.88 -11.05
CA TYR A 61 -1.87 2.77 -9.90
C TYR A 61 -1.16 3.18 -8.61
N THR A 62 -1.93 3.44 -7.57
CA THR A 62 -1.41 3.85 -6.27
C THR A 62 -1.87 2.90 -5.16
N LEU A 63 -0.93 2.51 -4.31
CA LEU A 63 -1.20 1.85 -3.04
C LEU A 63 -1.11 2.88 -1.91
N TYR A 64 -2.24 3.13 -1.25
CA TYR A 64 -2.35 4.07 -0.16
C TYR A 64 -2.12 3.40 1.19
N ILE A 65 -1.46 4.08 2.13
CA ILE A 65 -1.33 3.64 3.52
C ILE A 65 -1.40 4.83 4.46
N SER A 66 -2.20 4.75 5.53
CA SER A 66 -2.27 5.82 6.53
C SER A 66 -0.89 6.14 7.12
N ILE A 67 -0.57 7.43 7.32
CA ILE A 67 0.64 7.87 8.04
C ILE A 67 0.80 7.24 9.42
N TYR A 68 -0.29 6.77 10.04
CA TYR A 68 -0.24 6.08 11.32
C TYR A 68 0.13 4.60 11.16
N GLN A 69 -0.38 3.93 10.12
CA GLN A 69 -0.04 2.52 9.82
C GLN A 69 1.38 2.40 9.29
N ALA A 70 1.84 3.36 8.48
CA ALA A 70 3.19 3.42 7.91
C ALA A 70 4.32 3.43 8.96
N ARG A 71 4.02 3.73 10.22
CA ARG A 71 4.98 3.66 11.33
C ARG A 71 5.25 2.25 11.83
N TYR A 72 4.41 1.29 11.45
CA TYR A 72 4.41 -0.09 11.95
C TYR A 72 4.49 -1.13 10.83
N ILE A 73 4.61 -0.69 9.57
CA ILE A 73 4.62 -1.56 8.40
C ILE A 73 5.86 -1.23 7.58
N ASP A 74 6.80 -2.17 7.52
CA ASP A 74 8.03 -2.05 6.72
C ASP A 74 7.94 -2.84 5.40
N ARG A 75 6.96 -3.75 5.30
CA ARG A 75 6.74 -4.60 4.12
C ARG A 75 5.26 -4.87 3.90
N ILE A 76 4.84 -4.77 2.65
CA ILE A 76 3.52 -5.13 2.15
C ILE A 76 3.68 -6.34 1.23
N ASP A 77 3.01 -7.44 1.56
CA ASP A 77 3.08 -8.70 0.81
C ASP A 77 1.71 -9.38 0.68
N MET A 78 1.69 -10.52 -0.02
CA MET A 78 0.47 -11.27 -0.35
C MET A 78 -0.34 -11.71 0.88
N ASN A 79 0.24 -11.79 2.08
CA ASN A 79 -0.53 -12.15 3.28
C ASN A 79 -1.54 -11.06 3.68
N MET A 80 -1.35 -9.83 3.18
CA MET A 80 -2.29 -8.74 3.38
C MET A 80 -3.45 -8.76 2.39
N ILE A 81 -3.47 -9.68 1.42
CA ILE A 81 -4.61 -9.80 0.50
C ILE A 81 -5.67 -10.69 1.15
N PRO A 82 -6.90 -10.20 1.38
CA PRO A 82 -7.94 -11.01 1.99
C PRO A 82 -8.26 -12.24 1.12
N LYS A 83 -8.37 -13.43 1.72
CA LYS A 83 -8.73 -14.66 0.97
C LYS A 83 -10.11 -14.62 0.29
N TYR A 84 -10.93 -13.63 0.61
CA TYR A 84 -12.25 -13.36 0.04
C TYR A 84 -12.25 -12.16 -0.92
N SER A 85 -11.10 -11.60 -1.29
CA SER A 85 -11.01 -10.51 -2.27
C SER A 85 -11.00 -10.98 -3.73
N ASP A 86 -11.23 -12.28 -3.98
CA ASP A 86 -11.39 -12.84 -5.33
C ASP A 86 -12.83 -12.73 -5.86
N TYR A 87 -13.74 -12.11 -5.10
CA TYR A 87 -15.16 -11.98 -5.47
C TYR A 87 -15.56 -10.65 -6.13
N PHE A 88 -14.60 -9.74 -6.39
CA PHE A 88 -14.86 -8.44 -6.99
C PHE A 88 -13.83 -8.09 -8.07
#